data_AF-A0A959YC49-F1
#
_entry.id   AF-A0A959YC49-F1
#
_cell.length_a   1.000
_cell.length_b   1.000
_cell.length_c   1.000
_cell.angle_alpha   90.00
_cell.angle_beta   90.00
_cell.angle_gamma   90.00
#
_symmetry.space_group_name_H-M   'P 1'
#
loop_
_entity.id
_entity.type
_entity.pdbx_description
1 polymer ?
#
loop_
_entity_poly.entity_id
_entity_poly.type
_entity_poly.pdbx_seq_one_letter_code
_entity_poly.pdbx_strand_id
1 'polypeptide(L)' 'LVDKAEAGHYIARTEHDSPEVDNEVLIPTEGNYLRIGDFAQVRITEAREHELVGEVV' A
#
# COMPACT_ATOMS: atom_id res chain seq x y z
N LEU A 1 3.19 3.26 -5.18
CA LEU A 1 4.62 3.08 -4.89
C LEU A 1 4.75 2.28 -3.62
N VAL A 2 5.53 1.19 -3.60
CA VAL A 2 5.74 0.37 -2.40
C VAL A 2 6.92 0.93 -1.61
N ASP A 3 6.67 1.46 -0.41
CA ASP A 3 7.71 2.15 0.39
C ASP A 3 8.42 1.18 1.35
N LYS A 4 7.69 0.24 1.96
CA LYS A 4 8.23 -0.71 2.96
C LYS A 4 7.39 -1.99 3.05
N ALA A 5 7.92 -3.01 3.72
CA ALA A 5 7.23 -4.27 4.01
C ALA A 5 7.47 -4.63 5.48
N GLU A 6 6.44 -4.52 6.32
CA GLU A 6 6.53 -4.69 7.77
C GLU A 6 5.23 -5.29 8.32
N ALA A 7 5.31 -6.04 9.43
CA ALA A 7 4.14 -6.57 10.14
C ALA A 7 3.10 -7.30 9.25
N GLY A 8 3.57 -8.05 8.24
CA GLY A 8 2.71 -8.81 7.32
C GLY A 8 1.99 -7.97 6.25
N HIS A 9 2.37 -6.69 6.10
CA HIS A 9 1.82 -5.78 5.10
C HIS A 9 2.93 -5.09 4.31
N TYR A 10 2.69 -4.90 3.01
CA TYR A 10 3.34 -3.86 2.26
C TYR A 10 2.67 -2.54 2.60
N ILE A 11 3.48 -1.53 2.86
CA ILE A 11 3.03 -0.16 3.03
C ILE A 11 3.43 0.61 1.79
N ALA A 12 2.41 1.16 1.14
CA ALA A 12 2.51 1.83 -0.13
C ALA A 12 1.77 3.17 -0.10
N ARG A 13 1.96 3.95 -1.15
CA ARG A 13 1.21 5.19 -1.40
C ARG A 13 0.66 5.20 -2.81
N THR A 14 -0.46 5.89 -3.02
CA THR A 14 -0.92 6.17 -4.39
C THR A 14 0.00 7.20 -5.05
N GLU A 15 -0.14 7.40 -6.35
CA GLU A 15 0.61 8.45 -7.06
C GLU A 15 0.21 9.88 -6.65
N HIS A 16 -0.92 10.03 -5.96
CA HIS A 16 -1.44 11.31 -5.51
C HIS A 16 -1.07 11.65 -4.06
N ASP A 17 -0.59 10.67 -3.29
CA ASP A 17 -0.30 10.83 -1.87
C ASP A 17 1.13 11.32 -1.61
N SER A 18 1.23 12.40 -0.87
CA SER A 18 2.47 12.98 -0.36
C SER A 18 3.05 12.07 0.75
N PRO A 19 4.39 11.96 0.85
CA PRO A 19 5.00 11.26 1.98
C PRO A 19 4.68 11.98 3.30
N GLU A 20 4.49 11.22 4.37
CA GLU A 20 4.32 11.69 5.77
C GLU A 20 3.07 12.55 6.08
N VAL A 21 2.33 13.01 5.07
CA VAL A 21 1.16 13.90 5.24
C VAL A 21 -0.15 13.21 4.86
N ASP A 22 -0.15 12.40 3.80
CA ASP A 22 -1.34 11.73 3.27
C ASP A 22 -1.45 10.27 3.75
N ASN A 23 -2.49 9.56 3.30
CA ASN A 23 -2.81 8.21 3.76
C ASN A 23 -1.80 7.14 3.28
N GLU A 24 -1.59 6.12 4.12
CA GLU A 24 -0.85 4.91 3.74
C GLU A 24 -1.80 3.85 3.17
N VAL A 25 -1.34 3.11 2.15
CA VAL A 25 -2.02 1.96 1.55
C VAL A 25 -1.41 0.67 2.11
N LEU A 26 -2.20 -0.07 2.87
CA LEU A 26 -1.86 -1.37 3.44
C LEU A 26 -2.27 -2.49 2.49
N ILE A 27 -1.32 -3.35 2.14
CA ILE A 27 -1.54 -4.49 1.25
C ILE A 27 -1.00 -5.75 1.94
N PRO A 28 -1.78 -6.82 2.14
CA PRO A 28 -1.30 -8.02 2.80
C PRO A 28 -0.16 -8.67 2.01
N THR A 29 0.90 -9.09 2.71
CA THR A 29 2.02 -9.82 2.09
C THR A 29 1.67 -11.27 1.77
N GLU A 30 0.64 -11.81 2.41
CA GLU A 30 0.18 -13.18 2.14
C GLU A 30 -0.36 -13.26 0.71
N GLY A 31 0.17 -14.21 -0.07
CA GLY A 31 -0.23 -14.42 -1.47
C GLY A 31 0.33 -13.41 -2.48
N ASN A 32 1.09 -12.40 -2.04
CA ASN A 32 1.58 -11.33 -2.90
C ASN A 32 3.10 -11.18 -2.79
N TYR A 33 3.77 -10.85 -3.89
CA TYR A 33 5.18 -10.45 -3.87
C TYR A 33 5.34 -9.09 -4.55
N LEU A 34 5.50 -8.05 -3.74
CA LEU A 34 5.76 -6.70 -4.20
C LEU A 34 7.20 -6.30 -3.87
N ARG A 35 7.84 -5.63 -4.82
CA ARG A 35 9.19 -5.09 -4.64
C ARG A 35 9.10 -3.67 -4.09
N ILE A 36 9.84 -3.40 -3.02
CA ILE A 36 10.01 -2.05 -2.48
C ILE A 36 10.68 -1.16 -3.54
N GLY A 37 10.13 0.04 -3.74
CA GLY A 37 10.56 1.01 -4.75
C GLY A 37 9.83 0.91 -6.08
N ASP A 38 9.07 -0.16 -6.33
CA ASP A 38 8.31 -0.33 -7.57
C ASP A 38 6.87 0.18 -7.42
N PHE A 39 6.27 0.53 -8.56
CA PHE A 39 4.83 0.73 -8.65
C PHE A 39 4.13 -0.61 -8.84
N ALA A 40 2.99 -0.76 -8.17
CA ALA A 40 2.12 -1.92 -8.29
C ALA A 40 0.69 -1.44 -8.52
N GLN A 41 -0.08 -2.21 -9.31
CA GLN A 41 -1.49 -1.95 -9.48
C GLN A 41 -2.26 -2.60 -8.33
N VAL A 42 -2.99 -1.77 -7.59
CA VAL A 42 -3.68 -2.16 -6.36
C VAL A 42 -5.12 -1.68 -6.44
N ARG A 43 -6.07 -2.54 -6.09
CA ARG A 43 -7.46 -2.16 -5.92
C ARG A 43 -7.70 -1.85 -4.44
N ILE A 44 -8.14 -0.63 -4.15
CA ILE A 44 -8.57 -0.26 -2.80
C ILE A 44 -9.91 -0.93 -2.49
N THR A 45 -9.99 -1.62 -1.37
CA THR A 45 -11.16 -2.39 -0.92
C THR A 45 -11.78 -1.78 0.34
N GLU A 46 -11.01 -1.06 1.13
CA GLU A 46 -11.48 -0.36 2.33
C GLU A 46 -10.75 0.97 2.51
N ALA A 47 -11.46 1.96 3.06
CA ALA A 47 -10.89 3.24 3.46
C ALA A 47 -11.25 3.53 4.91
N ARG A 48 -10.23 3.84 5.72
CA ARG A 48 -10.34 4.24 7.12
C ARG A 48 -9.84 5.68 7.27
N GLU A 49 -9.90 6.19 8.49
CA GLU A 49 -9.61 7.60 8.78
C GLU A 49 -8.19 8.03 8.39
N HIS A 50 -7.20 7.14 8.54
CA HIS A 50 -5.79 7.43 8.23
C HIS A 50 -5.13 6.44 7.25
N GLU A 51 -5.85 5.42 6.79
CA GLU A 51 -5.27 4.31 6.05
C GLU A 51 -6.25 3.77 4.99
N LEU A 52 -5.71 3.28 3.89
CA LEU A 52 -6.42 2.55 2.85
C LEU A 52 -5.98 1.09 2.88
N VAL A 53 -6.89 0.17 2.61
CA VAL A 53 -6.57 -1.26 2.45
C VAL A 53 -6.79 -1.64 1.00
N GLY A 54 -5.87 -2.40 0.43
CA GLY A 54 -5.99 -2.84 -0.96
C GLY A 54 -5.40 -4.20 -1.25
N GLU A 55 -5.79 -4.73 -2.40
CA GLU A 55 -5.36 -6.03 -2.92
C GLU A 55 -4.67 -5.86 -4.28
N VAL A 56 -3.62 -6.64 -4.53
CA VAL A 56 -2.90 -6.65 -5.81
C VAL A 56 -3.80 -7.23 -6.90
N VAL A 57 -3.76 -6.62 -8.09
CA VAL A 57 -4.52 -7.06 -9.28
C VAL A 57 -3.69 -8.00 -10.14
#